data_AF-A0A7S2V867-F1
#
_entry.id   AF-A0A7S2V867-F1
#
_cell.length_a   1.000
_cell.length_b   1.000
_cell.length_c   1.000
_cell.angle_alpha   90.00
_cell.angle_beta   90.00
_cell.angle_gamma   90.00
#
_symmetry.space_group_name_H-M   'P 1'
#
loop_
_entity.id
_entity.type
_entity.pdbx_description
1 polymer ?
#
loop_
_entity_poly.entity_id
_entity_poly.type
_entity_poly.pdbx_seq_one_letter_code
_entity_poly.pdbx_strand_id
1 'polypeptide(L)'
;MYSLVTQALLHKQWEEETEETESLPASSRGNSSISSHVAALRTAFAQAEEQVLNERRWSYQGSTAVAVWVHEAMNGARTLLSANVGDSRAVLSREGKAVNLTQDHKPSTERERNRIMQHGETIEWDSKAKTHRVKSLSVSRAIGDAYAKPVVSSEVDIKLFPILEGKDDFVILASDGLWDVMSSQEVVSFVNDRFQSELSQRET
;
A
#
# COMPACT_ATOMS: atom_id res chain seq x y z
N MET A 1 0.66 -22.88 15.92
CA MET A 1 -0.82 -22.79 15.94
C MET A 1 -1.35 -21.56 16.70
N TYR A 2 -0.48 -20.62 17.14
CA TYR A 2 -0.86 -19.41 17.91
C TYR A 2 -1.06 -18.13 17.06
N SER A 3 -1.04 -18.21 15.72
CA SER A 3 -1.00 -17.02 14.84
C SER A 3 -2.36 -16.60 14.28
N LEU A 4 -3.32 -17.52 14.16
CA LEU A 4 -4.63 -17.24 13.55
C LEU A 4 -5.67 -16.79 14.58
N VAL A 5 -5.56 -17.28 15.81
CA VAL A 5 -6.48 -16.93 16.90
C VAL A 5 -6.34 -15.45 17.27
N THR A 6 -5.12 -14.92 17.26
CA THR A 6 -4.85 -13.50 17.59
C THR A 6 -5.39 -12.53 16.54
N GLN A 7 -5.32 -12.88 15.25
CA GLN A 7 -5.89 -12.05 14.18
C GLN A 7 -7.42 -12.03 14.22
N ALA A 8 -8.06 -13.16 14.52
CA ALA A 8 -9.52 -13.22 14.64
C ALA A 8 -10.05 -12.46 15.87
N LEU A 9 -9.31 -12.48 16.99
CA LEU A 9 -9.65 -11.72 18.20
C LEU A 9 -9.50 -10.21 18.00
N LEU A 10 -8.45 -9.78 17.31
CA LEU A 10 -8.26 -8.37 16.93
C LEU A 10 -9.36 -7.87 15.99
N HIS A 11 -9.82 -8.70 15.05
CA HIS A 11 -10.91 -8.31 14.14
C HIS A 11 -12.26 -8.18 14.85
N LYS A 12 -12.53 -9.01 15.87
CA LYS A 12 -13.76 -8.93 16.68
C LYS A 12 -13.79 -7.72 17.62
N GLN A 13 -12.68 -7.41 18.28
CA GLN A 13 -12.59 -6.19 19.10
C GLN A 13 -12.81 -4.92 18.26
N TRP A 14 -12.45 -4.97 16.98
CA TRP A 14 -12.61 -3.85 16.06
C TRP A 14 -14.07 -3.58 15.67
N GLU A 15 -14.91 -4.62 15.53
CA GLU A 15 -16.35 -4.46 15.24
C GLU A 15 -17.11 -3.90 16.45
N GLU A 16 -16.76 -4.34 17.67
CA GLU A 16 -17.39 -3.85 18.90
C GLU A 16 -17.04 -2.38 19.22
N GLU A 17 -15.80 -1.94 18.94
CA GLU A 17 -15.39 -0.54 19.13
C GLU A 17 -16.01 0.42 18.10
N THR A 18 -16.43 -0.07 16.92
CA THR A 18 -17.05 0.77 15.89
C THR A 18 -18.49 1.20 16.21
N GLU A 19 -19.20 0.51 17.10
CA GLU A 19 -20.59 0.86 17.46
C GLU A 19 -20.69 1.92 18.59
N GLU A 20 -19.65 2.15 19.40
CA GLU A 20 -19.71 3.04 20.57
C GLU A 20 -19.26 4.50 20.33
N THR A 21 -18.83 4.88 19.12
CA THR A 21 -18.14 6.18 18.89
C THR A 21 -19.01 7.34 18.36
N GLU A 22 -20.33 7.19 18.24
CA GLU A 22 -21.23 8.34 18.05
C GLU A 22 -21.49 9.03 19.40
N SER A 23 -20.74 10.09 19.76
CA SER A 23 -20.96 10.67 21.10
C SER A 23 -19.98 11.57 21.85
N LEU A 24 -18.96 12.30 21.32
CA LEU A 24 -18.23 13.27 22.18
C LEU A 24 -17.66 14.51 21.44
N PRO A 25 -17.61 15.71 22.08
CA PRO A 25 -17.19 16.95 21.44
C PRO A 25 -15.67 17.20 21.51
N ALA A 26 -15.17 17.94 20.54
CA ALA A 26 -13.75 18.21 20.30
C ALA A 26 -13.17 19.29 21.24
N SER A 27 -12.18 18.92 22.06
CA SER A 27 -11.02 19.79 22.35
C SER A 27 -9.88 19.02 23.02
N SER A 28 -8.79 18.82 22.29
CA SER A 28 -7.40 18.73 22.76
C SER A 28 -6.54 18.64 21.49
N ARG A 29 -5.25 18.96 21.55
CA ARG A 29 -4.33 18.75 20.42
C ARG A 29 -4.32 17.25 20.12
N GLY A 30 -5.19 16.83 19.21
CA GLY A 30 -5.66 15.46 19.15
C GLY A 30 -4.60 14.58 18.53
N ASN A 31 -4.03 13.67 19.31
CA ASN A 31 -3.44 12.47 18.72
C ASN A 31 -4.57 11.75 17.99
N SER A 32 -4.56 11.87 16.67
CA SER A 32 -5.60 11.35 15.78
C SER A 32 -5.56 9.81 15.84
N SER A 33 -6.71 9.16 16.02
CA SER A 33 -6.79 7.69 16.10
C SER A 33 -6.29 7.02 14.82
N ILE A 34 -5.90 5.73 14.86
CA ILE A 34 -5.57 4.97 13.64
C ILE A 34 -6.71 5.05 12.62
N SER A 35 -7.97 4.95 13.07
CA SER A 35 -9.15 5.07 12.20
C SER A 35 -9.21 6.41 11.47
N SER A 36 -8.87 7.51 12.15
CA SER A 36 -8.82 8.83 11.51
C SER A 36 -7.68 8.95 10.48
N HIS A 37 -6.54 8.29 10.71
CA HIS A 37 -5.44 8.21 9.74
C HIS A 37 -5.83 7.39 8.50
N VAL A 38 -6.52 6.27 8.69
CA VAL A 38 -7.07 5.46 7.58
C VAL A 38 -8.06 6.30 6.77
N ALA A 39 -8.98 7.00 7.44
CA ALA A 39 -9.94 7.89 6.78
C ALA A 39 -9.24 9.02 6.02
N ALA A 40 -8.20 9.62 6.58
CA ALA A 40 -7.41 10.65 5.93
C ALA A 40 -6.70 10.11 4.67
N LEU A 41 -6.09 8.92 4.72
CA LEU A 41 -5.48 8.28 3.55
C LEU A 41 -6.51 7.99 2.45
N ARG A 42 -7.67 7.42 2.81
CA ARG A 42 -8.76 7.20 1.84
C ARG A 42 -9.22 8.50 1.19
N THR A 43 -9.40 9.55 2.00
CA THR A 43 -9.83 10.86 1.53
C THR A 43 -8.79 11.48 0.60
N ALA A 44 -7.50 11.43 0.95
CA ALA A 44 -6.42 11.98 0.14
C ALA A 44 -6.32 11.29 -1.24
N PHE A 45 -6.42 9.96 -1.30
CA PHE A 45 -6.40 9.23 -2.57
C PHE A 45 -7.65 9.52 -3.41
N ALA A 46 -8.83 9.59 -2.79
CA ALA A 46 -10.08 9.93 -3.49
C ALA A 46 -10.06 11.37 -4.03
N GLN A 47 -9.53 12.32 -3.27
CA GLN A 47 -9.37 13.72 -3.71
C GLN A 47 -8.36 13.83 -4.86
N ALA A 48 -7.25 13.08 -4.81
CA ALA A 48 -6.28 13.04 -5.90
C ALA A 48 -6.91 12.51 -7.20
N GLU A 49 -7.69 11.42 -7.12
CA GLU A 49 -8.48 10.91 -8.24
C GLU A 49 -9.43 11.96 -8.80
N GLU A 50 -10.26 12.57 -7.95
CA GLU A 50 -11.23 13.59 -8.38
C GLU A 50 -10.55 14.77 -9.09
N GLN A 51 -9.45 15.27 -8.52
CA GLN A 51 -8.69 16.38 -9.11
C GLN A 51 -8.12 16.01 -10.47
N VAL A 52 -7.59 14.80 -10.64
CA VAL A 52 -7.05 14.32 -11.92
C VAL A 52 -8.16 14.12 -12.94
N LEU A 53 -9.29 13.51 -12.55
CA LEU A 53 -10.43 13.27 -13.46
C LEU A 53 -11.12 14.56 -13.92
N ASN A 54 -11.04 15.63 -13.12
CA ASN A 54 -11.58 16.95 -13.48
C ASN A 54 -10.75 17.66 -14.57
N GLU A 55 -9.50 17.27 -14.79
CA GLU A 55 -8.67 17.81 -15.88
C GLU A 55 -8.84 16.97 -17.16
N ARG A 56 -9.74 17.43 -18.05
CA ARG A 56 -10.09 16.72 -19.29
C ARG A 56 -8.89 16.41 -20.20
N ARG A 57 -7.80 17.16 -20.11
CA ARG A 57 -6.58 16.89 -20.90
C ARG A 57 -5.82 15.64 -20.43
N TRP A 58 -6.15 15.11 -19.26
CA TRP A 58 -5.51 13.95 -18.64
C TRP A 58 -6.32 12.65 -18.77
N SER A 59 -7.28 12.58 -19.70
CA SER A 59 -8.14 11.39 -19.84
C SER A 59 -7.39 10.06 -20.09
N TYR A 60 -6.17 10.13 -20.62
CA TYR A 60 -5.29 8.99 -20.88
C TYR A 60 -4.04 8.99 -20.00
N GLN A 61 -3.99 9.86 -18.99
CA GLN A 61 -2.89 9.92 -18.04
C GLN A 61 -3.32 9.29 -16.74
N GLY A 62 -2.44 8.46 -16.19
CA GLY A 62 -2.62 7.83 -14.91
C GLY A 62 -1.31 7.75 -14.15
N SER A 63 -1.41 7.45 -12.86
CA SER A 63 -0.28 7.22 -12.00
C SER A 63 -0.60 6.12 -10.99
N THR A 64 0.43 5.37 -10.63
CA THR A 64 0.42 4.60 -9.39
C THR A 64 0.69 5.53 -8.22
N ALA A 65 0.37 5.09 -7.01
CA ALA A 65 0.66 5.81 -5.78
C ALA A 65 0.86 4.81 -4.65
N VAL A 66 2.00 4.91 -3.97
CA VAL A 66 2.30 4.18 -2.74
C VAL A 66 2.67 5.17 -1.65
N ALA A 67 2.10 5.00 -0.47
CA ALA A 67 2.36 5.84 0.69
C ALA A 67 2.51 5.00 1.96
N VAL A 68 3.32 5.49 2.89
CA VAL A 68 3.49 4.92 4.22
C VAL A 68 3.34 6.02 5.27
N TRP A 69 2.58 5.76 6.33
CA TRP A 69 2.39 6.66 7.46
C TRP A 69 2.68 5.90 8.76
N VAL A 70 3.53 6.45 9.62
CA VAL A 70 3.72 5.97 11.00
C VAL A 70 2.78 6.69 11.96
N HIS A 71 1.83 5.97 12.55
CA HIS A 71 1.00 6.43 13.65
C HIS A 71 1.63 6.03 14.99
N GLU A 72 1.62 6.94 15.97
CA GLU A 72 2.02 6.68 17.34
C GLU A 72 0.82 6.90 18.27
N ALA A 73 0.44 5.84 18.99
CA ALA A 73 -0.63 5.86 19.97
C ALA A 73 -0.16 6.48 21.29
N MET A 74 -1.11 6.88 22.15
CA MET A 74 -0.81 7.51 23.45
C MET A 74 0.04 6.63 24.39
N ASN A 75 -0.02 5.31 24.22
CA ASN A 75 0.78 4.35 24.99
C ASN A 75 2.18 4.11 24.39
N GLY A 76 2.60 4.89 23.37
CA GLY A 76 3.86 4.75 22.66
C GLY A 76 3.88 3.62 21.62
N ALA A 77 2.79 2.86 21.46
CA ALA A 77 2.70 1.84 20.42
C ALA A 77 2.68 2.50 19.03
N ARG A 78 3.54 2.02 18.13
CA ARG A 78 3.66 2.54 16.77
C ARG A 78 3.06 1.57 15.76
N THR A 79 2.28 2.09 14.82
CA THR A 79 1.67 1.35 13.73
C THR A 79 2.04 1.97 12.39
N LEU A 80 2.52 1.15 11.47
CA LEU A 80 2.76 1.53 10.09
C LEU A 80 1.48 1.28 9.28
N LEU A 81 0.97 2.32 8.64
CA LEU A 81 -0.09 2.26 7.64
C LEU A 81 0.55 2.32 6.26
N SER A 82 0.22 1.37 5.39
CA SER A 82 0.59 1.44 3.98
C SER A 82 -0.66 1.61 3.12
N ALA A 83 -0.61 2.50 2.14
CA ALA A 83 -1.67 2.75 1.17
C ALA A 83 -1.14 2.56 -0.25
N ASN A 84 -1.82 1.80 -1.09
CA ASN A 84 -1.39 1.51 -2.46
C ASN A 84 -2.52 1.58 -3.49
N VAL A 85 -2.20 2.15 -4.65
CA VAL A 85 -2.94 2.07 -5.91
C VAL A 85 -1.93 1.84 -7.02
N GLY A 86 -2.05 0.72 -7.77
CA GLY A 86 -1.09 0.32 -8.80
C GLY A 86 -0.02 -0.66 -8.34
N ASP A 87 1.10 -0.71 -9.04
CA ASP A 87 2.18 -1.70 -8.89
C ASP A 87 3.52 -1.11 -8.40
N SER A 88 3.51 0.14 -7.91
CA SER A 88 4.53 0.57 -6.96
C SER A 88 4.42 -0.24 -5.67
N ARG A 89 5.54 -0.45 -4.97
CA ARG A 89 5.59 -1.32 -3.79
C ARG A 89 6.31 -0.67 -2.61
N ALA A 90 5.78 -0.90 -1.41
CA ALA A 90 6.44 -0.61 -0.15
C ALA A 90 6.87 -1.90 0.56
N VAL A 91 8.10 -1.93 1.05
CA VAL A 91 8.73 -3.09 1.71
C VAL A 91 9.40 -2.64 3.01
N LEU A 92 9.11 -3.31 4.12
CA LEU A 92 9.77 -3.14 5.40
C LEU A 92 10.91 -4.15 5.54
N SER A 93 12.09 -3.71 5.99
CA SER A 93 13.11 -4.60 6.56
C SER A 93 12.80 -4.87 8.02
N ARG A 94 12.60 -6.14 8.37
CA ARG A 94 12.44 -6.63 9.74
C ARG A 94 13.44 -7.73 10.01
N GLU A 95 14.42 -7.46 10.86
CA GLU A 95 15.50 -8.39 11.21
C GLU A 95 16.19 -8.92 9.94
N GLY A 96 16.48 -8.02 8.98
CA GLY A 96 17.08 -8.34 7.69
C GLY A 96 16.17 -9.07 6.68
N LYS A 97 14.89 -9.31 7.03
CA LYS A 97 13.91 -9.96 6.14
C LYS A 97 12.95 -8.95 5.54
N ALA A 98 12.64 -9.15 4.26
CA ALA A 98 11.66 -8.34 3.56
C ALA A 98 10.23 -8.70 3.98
N VAL A 99 9.47 -7.70 4.42
CA VAL A 99 8.03 -7.76 4.68
C VAL A 99 7.34 -6.83 3.68
N ASN A 100 6.64 -7.39 2.70
CA ASN A 100 5.86 -6.60 1.74
C ASN A 100 4.69 -5.92 2.47
N LEU A 101 4.73 -4.60 2.54
CA LEU A 101 3.68 -3.81 3.17
C LEU A 101 2.48 -3.65 2.22
N THR A 102 2.74 -3.61 0.92
CA THR A 102 1.72 -3.50 -0.11
C THR A 102 1.66 -4.75 -0.98
N GLN A 103 0.57 -4.89 -1.74
CA GLN A 103 0.43 -5.88 -2.79
C GLN A 103 0.24 -5.16 -4.12
N ASP A 104 0.99 -5.57 -5.14
CA ASP A 104 0.91 -4.99 -6.47
C ASP A 104 -0.45 -5.29 -7.12
N HIS A 105 -1.05 -4.25 -7.71
CA HIS A 105 -2.31 -4.35 -8.43
C HIS A 105 -2.06 -4.68 -9.91
N LYS A 106 -1.72 -5.95 -10.17
CA LYS A 106 -1.56 -6.48 -11.54
C LYS A 106 -2.84 -7.16 -12.02
N PRO A 107 -3.21 -7.04 -13.32
CA PRO A 107 -4.41 -7.70 -13.87
C PRO A 107 -4.43 -9.23 -13.67
N SER A 108 -3.26 -9.87 -13.58
CA SER A 108 -3.13 -11.32 -13.38
C SER A 108 -3.37 -11.80 -11.96
N THR A 109 -3.36 -10.91 -10.95
CA THR A 109 -3.59 -11.28 -9.57
C THR A 109 -5.05 -11.72 -9.39
N GLU A 110 -5.30 -12.84 -8.72
CA GLU A 110 -6.65 -13.44 -8.60
C GLU A 110 -7.74 -12.46 -8.15
N ARG A 111 -7.45 -11.65 -7.11
CA ARG A 111 -8.37 -10.59 -6.62
C ARG A 111 -8.75 -9.61 -7.72
N GLU A 112 -7.77 -9.15 -8.49
CA GLU A 112 -7.95 -8.14 -9.53
C GLU A 112 -8.55 -8.74 -10.80
N ARG A 113 -8.12 -9.94 -11.18
CA ARG A 113 -8.68 -10.73 -12.28
C ARG A 113 -10.18 -10.92 -12.11
N ASN A 114 -10.61 -11.34 -10.93
CA ASN A 114 -12.03 -11.54 -10.63
C ASN A 114 -12.81 -10.23 -10.69
N ARG A 115 -12.26 -9.13 -10.14
CA ARG A 115 -12.89 -7.80 -10.21
C ARG A 115 -13.03 -7.32 -11.66
N ILE A 116 -12.00 -7.49 -12.48
CA ILE A 116 -12.01 -7.10 -13.90
C ILE A 116 -13.06 -7.90 -14.67
N MET A 117 -13.10 -9.22 -14.47
CA MET A 117 -14.08 -10.10 -15.13
C MET A 117 -15.53 -9.80 -14.73
N GLN A 118 -15.77 -9.41 -13.47
CA GLN A 118 -17.10 -8.97 -13.02
C GLN A 118 -17.59 -7.70 -13.73
N HIS A 119 -16.67 -6.87 -14.24
CA HIS A 119 -17.00 -5.72 -15.09
C HIS A 119 -17.16 -6.09 -16.57
N GLY A 120 -17.11 -7.38 -16.92
CA GLY A 120 -17.24 -7.87 -18.29
C GLY A 120 -16.03 -7.62 -19.18
N GLU A 121 -14.89 -7.20 -18.61
CA GLU A 121 -13.66 -6.95 -19.37
C GLU A 121 -12.78 -8.20 -19.43
N THR A 122 -11.97 -8.30 -20.49
CA THR A 122 -10.98 -9.36 -20.66
C THR A 122 -9.58 -8.89 -20.32
N ILE A 123 -8.73 -9.86 -19.96
CA ILE A 123 -7.31 -9.63 -19.70
C ILE A 123 -6.53 -10.28 -20.84
N GLU A 124 -5.66 -9.50 -21.45
CA GLU A 124 -4.85 -9.90 -22.60
C GLU A 124 -3.41 -10.17 -22.17
N TRP A 125 -2.76 -11.14 -22.82
CA TRP A 125 -1.33 -11.38 -22.64
C TRP A 125 -0.52 -10.60 -23.67
N ASP A 126 0.30 -9.66 -23.21
CA ASP A 126 1.28 -8.96 -24.03
C ASP A 126 2.58 -9.79 -24.11
N SER A 127 2.73 -10.53 -25.21
CA SER A 127 3.90 -11.39 -25.44
C SER A 127 5.23 -10.64 -25.52
N LYS A 128 5.24 -9.35 -25.90
CA LYS A 128 6.46 -8.54 -26.01
C LYS A 128 6.93 -8.07 -24.64
N ALA A 129 6.00 -7.50 -23.87
CA ALA A 129 6.29 -7.03 -22.52
C ALA A 129 6.23 -8.15 -21.45
N LYS A 130 5.83 -9.36 -21.85
CA LYS A 130 5.65 -10.54 -20.97
C LYS A 130 4.77 -10.22 -19.75
N THR A 131 3.67 -9.50 -19.98
CA THR A 131 2.79 -9.05 -18.91
C THR A 131 1.31 -9.14 -19.31
N HIS A 132 0.44 -9.19 -18.31
CA HIS A 132 -1.01 -9.15 -18.52
C HIS A 132 -1.49 -7.71 -18.57
N ARG A 133 -2.39 -7.41 -19.51
CA ARG A 133 -2.96 -6.08 -19.70
C ARG A 133 -4.48 -6.09 -19.65
N VAL A 134 -5.05 -4.99 -19.19
CA VAL A 134 -6.48 -4.67 -19.26
C VAL A 134 -6.61 -3.24 -19.79
N LYS A 135 -7.46 -3.01 -20.81
CA LYS A 135 -7.56 -1.68 -21.47
C LYS A 135 -6.19 -1.10 -21.91
N SER A 136 -5.29 -1.96 -22.39
CA SER A 136 -3.88 -1.64 -22.73
C SER A 136 -2.95 -1.30 -21.57
N LEU A 137 -3.41 -1.33 -20.31
CA LEU A 137 -2.61 -1.02 -19.11
C LEU A 137 -2.13 -2.30 -18.44
N SER A 138 -0.87 -2.32 -17.96
CA SER A 138 -0.28 -3.44 -17.19
C SER A 138 -0.63 -3.41 -15.70
N VAL A 139 -1.41 -2.43 -15.27
CA VAL A 139 -1.92 -2.26 -13.91
C VAL A 139 -3.44 -2.44 -13.89
N SER A 140 -3.98 -2.99 -12.80
CA SER A 140 -5.43 -3.10 -12.59
C SER A 140 -5.99 -1.95 -11.77
N ARG A 141 -5.13 -1.13 -11.15
CA ARG A 141 -5.52 0.05 -10.38
C ARG A 141 -4.59 1.22 -10.67
N ALA A 142 -5.15 2.41 -10.75
CA ALA A 142 -4.44 3.66 -10.99
C ALA A 142 -5.29 4.86 -10.56
N ILE A 143 -4.63 5.95 -10.17
CA ILE A 143 -5.23 7.29 -10.13
C ILE A 143 -5.20 7.83 -11.56
N GLY A 144 -6.28 8.45 -12.03
CA GLY A 144 -6.42 8.89 -13.42
C GLY A 144 -6.92 7.78 -14.34
N ASP A 145 -6.38 7.65 -15.55
CA ASP A 145 -6.80 6.66 -16.56
C ASP A 145 -8.32 6.66 -16.80
N ALA A 146 -8.90 7.87 -16.94
CA ALA A 146 -10.34 8.07 -17.06
C ALA A 146 -10.99 7.17 -18.13
N TYR A 147 -10.30 6.95 -19.26
CA TYR A 147 -10.77 6.11 -20.36
C TYR A 147 -10.95 4.63 -19.97
N ALA A 148 -10.26 4.15 -18.94
CA ALA A 148 -10.27 2.76 -18.49
C ALA A 148 -11.16 2.54 -17.26
N LYS A 149 -11.77 3.60 -16.71
CA LYS A 149 -12.72 3.52 -15.59
C LYS A 149 -14.06 2.94 -16.06
N PRO A 150 -14.74 2.12 -15.24
CA PRO A 150 -14.38 1.69 -13.88
C PRO A 150 -13.51 0.42 -13.81
N VAL A 151 -13.11 -0.14 -14.96
CA VAL A 151 -12.34 -1.41 -15.00
C VAL A 151 -10.99 -1.26 -14.29
N VAL A 152 -10.25 -0.18 -14.52
CA VAL A 152 -9.04 0.15 -13.76
C VAL A 152 -9.43 0.95 -12.52
N SER A 153 -9.43 0.33 -11.33
CA SER A 153 -9.97 0.97 -10.11
C SER A 153 -9.01 2.01 -9.52
N SER A 154 -9.54 3.06 -8.89
CA SER A 154 -8.77 3.99 -8.04
C SER A 154 -8.88 3.67 -6.55
N GLU A 155 -9.54 2.55 -6.21
CA GLU A 155 -9.71 2.12 -4.82
C GLU A 155 -8.36 1.80 -4.17
N VAL A 156 -8.03 2.55 -3.11
CA VAL A 156 -6.81 2.37 -2.33
C VAL A 156 -6.87 1.14 -1.44
N ASP A 157 -5.83 0.31 -1.50
CA ASP A 157 -5.63 -0.81 -0.58
C ASP A 157 -4.81 -0.31 0.62
N ILE A 158 -5.41 -0.34 1.82
CA ILE A 158 -4.75 0.10 3.06
C ILE A 158 -4.52 -1.09 3.98
N LYS A 159 -3.29 -1.22 4.49
CA LYS A 159 -2.90 -2.26 5.45
C LYS A 159 -2.20 -1.65 6.66
N LEU A 160 -2.33 -2.32 7.80
CA LEU A 160 -1.78 -1.89 9.09
C LEU A 160 -0.77 -2.93 9.57
N PHE A 161 0.38 -2.47 10.05
CA PHE A 161 1.45 -3.32 10.58
C PHE A 161 1.97 -2.74 11.90
N PRO A 162 2.07 -3.53 12.98
CA PRO A 162 2.73 -3.05 14.19
C PRO A 162 4.22 -2.84 13.90
N ILE A 163 4.76 -1.72 14.36
CA ILE A 163 6.21 -1.46 14.34
C ILE A 163 6.82 -2.15 15.56
N LEU A 164 7.81 -2.98 15.32
CA LEU A 164 8.52 -3.75 16.34
C LEU A 164 9.86 -3.09 16.64
N GLU A 165 9.95 -2.43 17.79
CA GLU A 165 11.16 -1.73 18.20
C GLU A 165 12.35 -2.68 18.34
N GLY A 166 13.50 -2.25 17.80
CA GLY A 166 14.72 -3.06 17.73
C GLY A 166 14.71 -4.20 16.71
N LYS A 167 13.61 -4.37 15.96
CA LYS A 167 13.47 -5.38 14.90
C LYS A 167 13.24 -4.77 13.52
N ASP A 168 12.55 -3.64 13.46
CA ASP A 168 12.25 -2.92 12.22
C ASP A 168 13.33 -1.89 11.91
N ASP A 169 13.92 -1.99 10.72
CA ASP A 169 15.12 -1.21 10.36
C ASP A 169 14.78 0.00 9.49
N PHE A 170 14.15 -0.25 8.33
CA PHE A 170 13.85 0.75 7.32
C PHE A 170 12.71 0.30 6.40
N VAL A 171 12.14 1.25 5.68
CA VAL A 171 11.10 1.02 4.67
C VAL A 171 11.60 1.51 3.31
N ILE A 172 11.42 0.71 2.27
CA ILE A 172 11.71 1.06 0.89
C ILE A 172 10.39 1.27 0.16
N LEU A 173 10.25 2.40 -0.55
CA LEU A 173 9.17 2.67 -1.48
C LEU A 173 9.81 2.87 -2.86
N ALA A 174 9.36 2.13 -3.86
CA ALA A 174 9.84 2.30 -5.23
C ALA A 174 8.75 1.91 -6.25
N SER A 175 8.94 2.36 -7.49
CA SER A 175 8.13 1.94 -8.63
C SER A 175 8.56 0.57 -9.16
N ASP A 176 7.76 0.02 -10.07
CA ASP A 176 7.99 -1.22 -10.82
C ASP A 176 9.37 -1.29 -11.50
N GLY A 177 9.94 -0.17 -11.94
CA GLY A 177 11.29 -0.12 -12.51
C GLY A 177 12.39 -0.75 -11.63
N LEU A 178 12.21 -0.81 -10.31
CA LEU A 178 13.05 -1.60 -9.41
C LEU A 178 12.51 -3.04 -9.25
N TRP A 179 11.22 -3.17 -8.95
CA TRP A 179 10.61 -4.43 -8.53
C TRP A 179 10.44 -5.47 -9.65
N ASP A 180 10.50 -5.04 -10.91
CA ASP A 180 10.47 -5.91 -12.07
C ASP A 180 11.79 -6.67 -12.27
N VAL A 181 12.90 -6.17 -11.68
CA VAL A 181 14.24 -6.75 -11.84
C VAL A 181 14.85 -7.26 -10.55
N MET A 182 14.32 -6.85 -9.39
CA MET A 182 14.78 -7.30 -8.08
C MET A 182 13.60 -7.68 -7.19
N SER A 183 13.72 -8.83 -6.52
CA SER A 183 12.79 -9.23 -5.47
C SER A 183 12.94 -8.34 -4.23
N SER A 184 11.89 -8.28 -3.42
CA SER A 184 11.90 -7.52 -2.17
C SER A 184 13.05 -7.91 -1.23
N GLN A 185 13.41 -9.20 -1.17
CA GLN A 185 14.51 -9.68 -0.34
C GLN A 185 15.88 -9.31 -0.90
N GLU A 186 16.07 -9.32 -2.22
CA GLU A 186 17.33 -8.87 -2.83
C GLU A 186 17.60 -7.40 -2.51
N VAL A 187 16.59 -6.54 -2.63
CA VAL A 187 16.75 -5.11 -2.30
C VAL A 187 17.00 -4.89 -0.81
N VAL A 188 16.26 -5.58 0.08
CA VAL A 188 16.51 -5.50 1.53
C VAL A 188 17.91 -5.96 1.90
N SER A 189 18.39 -7.05 1.30
CA SER A 189 19.74 -7.56 1.55
C SER A 189 20.80 -6.57 1.06
N PHE A 190 20.64 -6.04 -0.15
CA PHE A 190 21.53 -5.02 -0.71
C PHE A 190 21.64 -3.76 0.17
N VAL A 191 20.51 -3.25 0.66
CA VAL A 191 20.49 -2.06 1.53
C VAL A 191 21.16 -2.36 2.87
N ASN A 192 20.91 -3.54 3.46
CA ASN A 192 21.56 -3.97 4.69
C ASN A 192 23.09 -4.09 4.54
N ASP A 193 23.56 -4.70 3.45
CA ASP A 193 24.99 -4.82 3.17
C ASP A 193 25.67 -3.44 3.08
N ARG A 194 24.96 -2.45 2.49
CA ARG A 194 25.46 -1.09 2.40
C ARG A 194 25.57 -0.43 3.77
N PHE A 195 24.56 -0.57 4.64
CA PHE A 195 24.63 -0.04 6.00
C PHE A 195 25.77 -0.65 6.82
N GLN A 196 25.99 -1.96 6.72
CA GLN A 196 27.11 -2.62 7.40
C GLN A 196 28.47 -2.13 6.89
N SER A 197 28.61 -1.93 5.58
CA SER A 197 29.84 -1.39 5.00
C SER A 197 30.15 0.03 5.48
N GLU A 198 29.14 0.89 5.62
CA GLU A 198 29.33 2.28 6.08
C GLU A 198 29.66 2.36 7.58
N LEU A 199 29.10 1.46 8.40
CA LEU A 199 29.43 1.36 9.82
C LEU A 199 30.90 0.93 10.00
N SER A 200 31.35 -0.08 9.25
CA SER A 200 32.75 -0.54 9.32
C SER A 200 33.76 0.54 8.92
N GLN A 201 33.42 1.44 7.99
CA GLN A 201 34.28 2.54 7.55
C GLN A 201 34.33 3.72 8.52
N ARG A 202 33.36 3.86 9.43
CA ARG A 202 33.36 4.92 10.45
C ARG A 202 34.13 4.54 11.72
N GLU A 203 34.39 3.24 11.90
CA GLU A 203 35.15 2.69 13.03
C GLU A 203 36.65 2.55 12.74
N THR A 204 37.10 2.90 11.51
CA THR A 204 38.50 2.86 11.07
C THR A 204 39.06 4.28 10.93
#